data_AF-A0AAU2Q635-F1
#
_entry.id   AF-A0AAU2Q635-F1
#
_cell.length_a   1.000
_cell.length_b   1.000
_cell.length_c   1.000
_cell.angle_alpha   90.00
_cell.angle_beta   90.00
_cell.angle_gamma   90.00
#
_symmetry.space_group_name_H-M   'P 1'
#
loop_
_entity.id
_entity.type
_entity.pdbx_description
1 polymer ?
#
loop_
_entity_poly.entity_id
_entity_poly.type
_entity_poly.pdbx_seq_one_letter_code
_entity_poly.pdbx_strand_id
1 'polypeptide(L)'
;MLLACSDISVPSYFSGESLDDLKNAIGVDPRLAESHKNINGSRARITQFLAGAPVQMERYRNAPEVAKAVLDAAIDLRRFGHGPSIPGRLLVEMAAATMDVDLLNRADDDWFDTSLEYLLSPCRGASGPLVRVRRFPGSPVRGDEAFQVADYLEQVGRSARSSFFPPLAILDVVLRGIVEAEDLRALAAFLVERGRVFHASQVYLRALDLGDYESADRLADLLEFAKDRSGAVEIARIRHQGGDPAASANLAYYLYRSGQKEESAELCIEEFDLGNSKPFIKVREAYELDDNAGYGILEGRILSRKFPEIYSRIFRSDAPSDAARRFAEELGRRMEISMIEAVGLVNGEMELLVPRLRRVTEALSLHVEEIQVTHDRLNEYMDQLRSDANGYGEMRALRRKIEACEEAGDLERARGLIAEGLNVGSIGLETLGGHLERFGQQVSAESVERFGVDWDGNPRSPWDLADVRGANRKSLG
;
A
#
# COMPACT_ATOMS: atom_id res chain seq x y z
N MET A 1 -55.65 -6.22 -32.81
CA MET A 1 -54.81 -5.35 -33.67
C MET A 1 -53.39 -5.45 -33.16
N LEU A 2 -52.52 -6.03 -33.97
CA LEU A 2 -51.07 -6.05 -33.79
C LEU A 2 -50.54 -4.61 -33.80
N LEU A 3 -49.76 -4.21 -32.79
CA LEU A 3 -48.80 -3.12 -32.96
C LEU A 3 -47.62 -3.71 -33.73
N ALA A 4 -47.64 -3.44 -35.03
CA ALA A 4 -46.58 -3.79 -35.96
C ALA A 4 -45.30 -3.02 -35.63
N CYS A 5 -44.18 -3.75 -35.61
CA CYS A 5 -42.81 -3.34 -35.90
C CYS A 5 -42.58 -1.82 -36.02
N SER A 6 -42.33 -1.16 -34.90
CA SER A 6 -41.39 -0.04 -34.88
C SER A 6 -40.01 -0.62 -34.60
N ASP A 7 -39.26 -0.94 -35.65
CA ASP A 7 -37.82 -1.17 -35.55
C ASP A 7 -37.18 0.13 -35.08
N ILE A 8 -36.97 0.25 -33.77
CA ILE A 8 -36.14 1.31 -33.20
C ILE A 8 -34.70 0.93 -33.54
N SER A 9 -34.19 1.48 -34.63
CA SER A 9 -32.78 1.37 -35.01
C SER A 9 -31.93 2.09 -33.96
N VAL A 10 -31.45 1.35 -32.95
CA VAL A 10 -30.52 1.90 -31.97
C VAL A 10 -29.13 1.96 -32.58
N PRO A 11 -28.50 3.14 -32.68
CA PRO A 11 -27.16 3.26 -33.25
C PRO A 11 -26.15 2.41 -32.48
N SER A 12 -25.20 1.80 -33.18
CA SER A 12 -24.08 1.09 -32.56
C SER A 12 -23.10 2.03 -31.84
N TYR A 13 -23.24 3.34 -32.04
CA TYR A 13 -22.42 4.42 -31.47
C TYR A 13 -23.28 5.66 -31.22
N PHE A 14 -23.08 6.34 -30.08
CA PHE A 14 -23.66 7.66 -29.82
C PHE A 14 -22.66 8.77 -30.19
N SER A 15 -23.12 9.85 -30.81
CA SER A 15 -22.29 11.01 -31.21
C SER A 15 -23.10 12.32 -31.20
N GLY A 16 -22.47 13.45 -30.89
CA GLY A 16 -23.10 14.79 -30.95
C GLY A 16 -24.14 15.02 -29.84
N GLU A 17 -25.27 15.66 -30.16
CA GLU A 17 -26.37 16.00 -29.23
C GLU A 17 -26.83 14.83 -28.34
N SER A 18 -26.77 13.59 -28.86
CA SER A 18 -27.13 12.38 -28.12
C SER A 18 -26.25 12.05 -26.89
N LEU A 19 -25.04 12.62 -26.80
CA LEU A 19 -24.20 12.55 -25.58
C LEU A 19 -24.60 13.59 -24.53
N ASP A 20 -25.12 14.74 -24.95
CA ASP A 20 -25.58 15.78 -24.01
C ASP A 20 -26.96 15.41 -23.42
N ASP A 21 -27.80 14.72 -24.20
CA ASP A 21 -29.01 14.07 -23.68
C ASP A 21 -28.68 12.93 -22.69
N LEU A 22 -27.62 12.17 -22.94
CA LEU A 22 -27.12 11.16 -22.01
C LEU A 22 -26.65 11.81 -20.69
N LYS A 23 -25.92 12.93 -20.74
CA LYS A 23 -25.51 13.69 -19.55
C LYS A 23 -26.69 14.22 -18.73
N ASN A 24 -27.76 14.65 -19.39
CA ASN A 24 -28.99 15.08 -18.70
C ASN A 24 -29.74 13.90 -18.08
N ALA A 25 -29.72 12.72 -18.71
CA ALA A 25 -30.33 11.49 -18.18
C ALA A 25 -29.50 10.79 -17.08
N ILE A 26 -28.18 11.03 -17.02
CA ILE A 26 -27.25 10.54 -15.99
C ILE A 26 -27.66 11.02 -14.58
N GLY A 27 -28.27 12.19 -14.46
CA GLY A 27 -28.79 12.70 -13.19
C GLY A 27 -30.09 12.01 -12.72
N VAL A 28 -30.71 11.16 -13.55
CA VAL A 28 -32.04 10.58 -13.33
C VAL A 28 -32.00 9.04 -13.25
N ASP A 29 -31.12 8.35 -13.99
CA ASP A 29 -30.94 6.89 -13.91
C ASP A 29 -29.51 6.53 -13.47
N PRO A 30 -29.33 5.93 -12.28
CA PRO A 30 -28.03 5.48 -11.78
C PRO A 30 -27.26 4.55 -12.73
N ARG A 31 -27.95 3.78 -13.59
CA ARG A 31 -27.31 2.87 -14.56
C ARG A 31 -26.65 3.63 -15.72
N LEU A 32 -27.16 4.81 -16.07
CA LEU A 32 -26.57 5.66 -17.10
C LEU A 32 -25.33 6.39 -16.56
N ALA A 33 -25.35 6.83 -15.29
CA ALA A 33 -24.19 7.39 -14.61
C ALA A 33 -23.02 6.39 -14.55
N GLU A 34 -23.33 5.12 -14.27
CA GLU A 34 -22.37 4.02 -14.22
C GLU A 34 -21.77 3.70 -15.61
N SER A 35 -22.60 3.75 -16.66
CA SER A 35 -22.14 3.54 -18.03
C SER A 35 -21.17 4.62 -18.52
N HIS A 36 -21.22 5.83 -17.95
CA HIS A 36 -20.39 6.97 -18.33
C HIS A 36 -19.00 6.95 -17.68
N LYS A 37 -18.90 6.52 -16.40
CA LYS A 37 -17.62 6.43 -15.66
C LYS A 37 -16.67 5.37 -16.23
N ASN A 38 -17.21 4.31 -16.85
CA ASN A 38 -16.42 3.16 -17.34
C ASN A 38 -15.92 3.30 -18.79
N ILE A 39 -16.14 4.44 -19.47
CA ILE A 39 -15.67 4.65 -20.85
C ILE A 39 -14.25 5.24 -20.84
N ASN A 40 -13.25 4.40 -20.55
CA ASN A 40 -11.85 4.73 -20.80
C ASN A 40 -11.45 4.28 -22.22
N GLY A 41 -11.59 5.18 -23.19
CA GLY A 41 -11.00 5.06 -24.51
C GLY A 41 -11.77 4.17 -25.51
N SER A 42 -12.07 4.74 -26.67
CA SER A 42 -12.69 4.11 -27.85
C SER A 42 -14.21 3.91 -27.82
N ARG A 43 -14.97 5.00 -28.04
CA ARG A 43 -16.32 5.04 -28.69
C ARG A 43 -17.19 3.78 -28.48
N ALA A 44 -17.42 3.35 -27.23
CA ALA A 44 -17.99 2.03 -26.95
C ALA A 44 -19.52 2.07 -26.74
N ARG A 45 -20.21 1.28 -27.56
CA ARG A 45 -21.53 0.63 -27.47
C ARG A 45 -22.28 0.65 -26.12
N ILE A 46 -22.65 1.85 -25.64
CA ILE A 46 -23.44 2.07 -24.41
C ILE A 46 -24.70 1.18 -24.37
N THR A 47 -25.38 1.02 -25.50
CA THR A 47 -26.59 0.18 -25.60
C THR A 47 -26.32 -1.30 -25.30
N GLN A 48 -25.19 -1.85 -25.76
CA GLN A 48 -24.84 -3.26 -25.52
C GLN A 48 -24.43 -3.48 -24.06
N PHE A 49 -23.73 -2.51 -23.47
CA PHE A 49 -23.41 -2.51 -22.05
C PHE A 49 -24.69 -2.49 -21.18
N LEU A 50 -25.62 -1.58 -21.48
CA LEU A 50 -26.90 -1.45 -20.76
C LEU A 50 -27.81 -2.68 -20.93
N ALA A 51 -27.80 -3.32 -22.10
CA ALA A 51 -28.58 -4.54 -22.35
C ALA A 51 -27.94 -5.81 -21.77
N GLY A 52 -26.61 -5.88 -21.74
CA GLY A 52 -25.86 -7.05 -21.29
C GLY A 52 -25.69 -7.16 -19.78
N ALA A 53 -25.53 -6.02 -19.08
CA ALA A 53 -25.27 -5.98 -17.63
C ALA A 53 -26.36 -6.67 -16.77
N PRO A 54 -27.68 -6.48 -17.02
CA PRO A 54 -28.71 -7.21 -16.28
C PRO A 54 -28.64 -8.73 -16.48
N VAL A 55 -28.30 -9.19 -17.69
CA VAL A 55 -28.19 -10.61 -18.03
C VAL A 55 -26.94 -11.23 -17.40
N GLN A 56 -25.83 -10.50 -17.38
CA GLN A 56 -24.62 -10.90 -16.65
C GLN A 56 -24.90 -11.02 -15.15
N MET A 57 -25.66 -10.07 -14.58
CA MET A 57 -26.07 -10.10 -13.17
C MET A 57 -27.00 -11.28 -12.85
N GLU A 58 -27.99 -11.54 -13.70
CA GLU A 58 -28.87 -12.70 -13.58
C GLU A 58 -28.06 -14.00 -13.64
N ARG A 59 -27.10 -14.09 -14.57
CA ARG A 59 -26.21 -15.24 -14.67
C ARG A 59 -25.34 -15.42 -13.44
N TYR A 60 -24.78 -14.35 -12.89
CA TYR A 60 -24.00 -14.40 -11.66
C TYR A 60 -24.82 -14.88 -10.46
N ARG A 61 -26.06 -14.40 -10.32
CA ARG A 61 -26.97 -14.79 -9.22
C ARG A 61 -27.41 -16.25 -9.31
N ASN A 62 -27.60 -16.75 -10.53
CA ASN A 62 -28.09 -18.10 -10.81
C ASN A 62 -26.97 -19.07 -11.25
N ALA A 63 -25.71 -18.73 -11.00
CA ALA A 63 -24.58 -19.56 -11.38
C ALA A 63 -24.58 -20.89 -10.59
N PRO A 64 -24.27 -22.03 -11.22
CA PRO A 64 -23.96 -23.27 -10.49
C PRO A 64 -22.87 -23.02 -9.43
N GLU A 65 -22.93 -23.72 -8.30
CA GLU A 65 -22.06 -23.45 -7.13
C GLU A 65 -20.57 -23.38 -7.49
N VAL A 66 -20.08 -24.35 -8.27
CA VAL A 66 -18.68 -24.39 -8.73
C VAL A 66 -18.34 -23.21 -9.66
N ALA A 67 -19.19 -22.92 -10.66
CA ALA A 67 -18.97 -21.79 -11.57
C ALA A 67 -19.05 -20.45 -10.83
N LYS A 68 -19.90 -20.35 -9.80
CA LYS A 68 -19.97 -19.19 -8.91
C LYS A 68 -18.66 -19.03 -8.15
N ALA A 69 -18.10 -20.10 -7.59
CA ALA A 69 -16.82 -20.07 -6.90
C ALA A 69 -15.67 -19.63 -7.82
N VAL A 70 -15.63 -20.09 -9.07
CA VAL A 70 -14.64 -19.60 -10.07
C VAL A 70 -14.77 -18.10 -10.32
N LEU A 71 -15.98 -17.61 -10.52
CA LEU A 71 -16.21 -16.17 -10.75
C LEU A 71 -15.93 -15.34 -9.49
N ASP A 72 -16.31 -15.83 -8.32
CA ASP A 72 -16.04 -15.20 -7.02
C ASP A 72 -14.53 -15.11 -6.74
N ALA A 73 -13.76 -16.15 -7.08
CA ALA A 73 -12.30 -16.14 -7.00
C ALA A 73 -11.67 -15.10 -7.95
N ALA A 74 -12.17 -14.98 -9.17
CA ALA A 74 -11.72 -13.95 -10.10
C ALA A 74 -12.01 -12.54 -9.56
N ILE A 75 -13.21 -12.32 -9.01
CA ILE A 75 -13.59 -11.05 -8.37
C ILE A 75 -12.71 -10.75 -7.16
N ASP A 76 -12.41 -11.76 -6.33
CA ASP A 76 -11.54 -11.61 -5.16
C ASP A 76 -10.13 -11.20 -5.56
N LEU A 77 -9.52 -11.85 -6.57
CA LEU A 77 -8.21 -11.43 -7.10
C LEU A 77 -8.20 -9.95 -7.51
N ARG A 78 -9.25 -9.51 -8.24
CA ARG A 78 -9.40 -8.10 -8.63
C ARG A 78 -9.63 -7.19 -7.43
N ARG A 79 -10.42 -7.62 -6.44
CA ARG A 79 -10.66 -6.87 -5.18
C ARG A 79 -9.35 -6.68 -4.41
N PHE A 80 -8.47 -7.68 -4.44
CA PHE A 80 -7.15 -7.64 -3.81
C PHE A 80 -6.13 -6.85 -4.62
N GLY A 81 -6.49 -6.32 -5.79
CA GLY A 81 -5.65 -5.42 -6.58
C GLY A 81 -4.82 -6.10 -7.67
N HIS A 82 -4.96 -7.42 -7.87
CA HIS A 82 -4.36 -8.09 -9.03
C HIS A 82 -4.88 -7.47 -10.32
N GLY A 83 -4.02 -7.28 -11.34
CA GLY A 83 -4.35 -6.74 -12.66
C GLY A 83 -5.50 -7.45 -13.41
N PRO A 84 -6.03 -6.85 -14.49
CA PRO A 84 -7.28 -7.32 -15.12
C PRO A 84 -7.14 -8.65 -15.87
N SER A 85 -5.91 -9.05 -16.23
CA SER A 85 -5.62 -10.30 -16.94
C SER A 85 -5.18 -11.38 -15.94
N ILE A 86 -6.12 -12.18 -15.46
CA ILE A 86 -5.88 -13.25 -14.49
C ILE A 86 -5.38 -14.51 -15.22
N PRO A 87 -4.20 -15.06 -14.91
CA PRO A 87 -3.74 -16.33 -15.46
C PRO A 87 -4.68 -17.49 -15.10
N GLY A 88 -4.95 -18.39 -16.04
CA GLY A 88 -5.88 -19.51 -15.86
C GLY A 88 -5.46 -20.48 -14.76
N ARG A 89 -4.16 -20.77 -14.65
CA ARG A 89 -3.61 -21.57 -13.53
C ARG A 89 -3.88 -20.92 -12.18
N LEU A 90 -3.63 -19.62 -12.06
CA LEU A 90 -3.92 -18.89 -10.83
C LEU A 90 -5.41 -18.93 -10.52
N LEU A 91 -6.27 -18.77 -11.53
CA LEU A 91 -7.72 -18.77 -11.34
C LEU A 91 -8.26 -20.12 -10.85
N VAL A 92 -7.79 -21.24 -11.42
CA VAL A 92 -8.23 -22.59 -10.98
C VAL A 92 -7.75 -22.89 -9.56
N GLU A 93 -6.50 -22.58 -9.22
CA GLU A 93 -5.96 -22.80 -7.86
C GLU A 93 -6.66 -21.90 -6.84
N MET A 94 -6.93 -20.64 -7.20
CA MET A 94 -7.66 -19.71 -6.36
C MET A 94 -9.09 -20.16 -6.12
N ALA A 95 -9.80 -20.60 -7.17
CA ALA A 95 -11.15 -21.13 -7.04
C ALA A 95 -11.18 -22.35 -6.11
N ALA A 96 -10.28 -23.31 -6.31
CA ALA A 96 -10.18 -24.50 -5.46
C ALA A 96 -9.90 -24.14 -3.99
N ALA A 97 -9.02 -23.16 -3.72
CA ALA A 97 -8.71 -22.72 -2.37
C ALA A 97 -9.86 -21.98 -1.66
N THR A 98 -10.84 -21.47 -2.43
CA THR A 98 -12.02 -20.78 -1.87
C THR A 98 -13.23 -21.68 -1.69
N MET A 99 -13.28 -22.84 -2.37
CA MET A 99 -14.36 -23.81 -2.20
C MET A 99 -14.22 -24.51 -0.85
N ASP A 100 -15.35 -24.77 -0.19
CA ASP A 100 -15.35 -25.72 0.92
C ASP A 100 -15.05 -27.14 0.42
N VAL A 101 -14.63 -28.00 1.35
CA VAL A 101 -14.20 -29.37 1.05
C VAL A 101 -15.34 -30.21 0.46
N ASP A 102 -16.59 -29.95 0.86
CA ASP A 102 -17.74 -30.72 0.40
C ASP A 102 -18.16 -30.35 -1.03
N LEU A 103 -18.04 -29.08 -1.41
CA LEU A 103 -18.23 -28.63 -2.78
C LEU A 103 -17.13 -29.18 -3.68
N LEU A 104 -15.87 -29.11 -3.23
CA LEU A 104 -14.74 -29.62 -4.00
C LEU A 104 -14.85 -31.14 -4.24
N ASN A 105 -15.24 -31.92 -3.22
CA ASN A 105 -15.42 -33.37 -3.35
C ASN A 105 -16.60 -33.78 -4.25
N ARG A 106 -17.57 -32.89 -4.47
CA ARG A 106 -18.73 -33.15 -5.35
C ARG A 106 -18.54 -32.60 -6.76
N ALA A 107 -17.50 -31.81 -6.99
CA ALA A 107 -17.19 -31.26 -8.30
C ALA A 107 -16.67 -32.37 -9.22
N ASP A 108 -17.07 -32.34 -10.50
CA ASP A 108 -16.58 -33.28 -11.52
C ASP A 108 -15.08 -33.06 -11.81
N ASP A 109 -14.37 -34.05 -12.35
CA ASP A 109 -12.92 -33.91 -12.62
C ASP A 109 -12.58 -32.73 -13.57
N ASP A 110 -13.50 -32.38 -14.48
CA ASP A 110 -13.40 -31.27 -15.45
C ASP A 110 -14.15 -30.00 -15.01
N TRP A 111 -14.43 -29.88 -13.71
CA TRP A 111 -15.24 -28.81 -13.11
C TRP A 111 -14.84 -27.39 -13.55
N PHE A 112 -13.54 -27.15 -13.75
CA PHE A 112 -13.03 -25.84 -14.15
C PHE A 112 -13.38 -25.52 -15.60
N ASP A 113 -13.21 -26.49 -16.50
CA ASP A 113 -13.53 -26.33 -17.92
C ASP A 113 -15.05 -26.16 -18.11
N THR A 114 -15.87 -26.99 -17.43
CA THR A 114 -17.34 -26.83 -17.45
C THR A 114 -17.77 -25.46 -16.90
N SER A 115 -17.10 -24.97 -15.85
CA SER A 115 -17.36 -23.64 -15.29
C SER A 115 -16.98 -22.53 -16.28
N LEU A 116 -15.86 -22.66 -16.98
CA LEU A 116 -15.45 -21.71 -18.02
C LEU A 116 -16.44 -21.71 -19.19
N GLU A 117 -16.97 -22.84 -19.63
CA GLU A 117 -18.00 -22.88 -20.68
C GLU A 117 -19.23 -22.05 -20.30
N TYR A 118 -19.69 -22.18 -19.05
CA TYR A 118 -20.80 -21.39 -18.52
C TYR A 118 -20.48 -19.89 -18.41
N LEU A 119 -19.30 -19.55 -17.88
CA LEU A 119 -18.89 -18.17 -17.59
C LEU A 119 -18.43 -17.39 -18.82
N LEU A 120 -17.92 -18.07 -19.86
CA LEU A 120 -17.50 -17.43 -21.11
C LEU A 120 -18.67 -17.28 -22.10
N SER A 121 -19.74 -18.04 -21.92
CA SER A 121 -20.90 -18.01 -22.80
C SER A 121 -21.49 -16.60 -22.92
N PRO A 122 -21.69 -16.03 -24.13
CA PRO A 122 -22.17 -14.66 -24.30
C PRO A 122 -23.52 -14.35 -23.62
N CYS A 123 -23.71 -13.10 -23.23
CA CYS A 123 -24.93 -12.57 -22.62
C CYS A 123 -25.61 -11.54 -23.54
N ARG A 124 -26.52 -11.99 -24.41
CA ARG A 124 -27.38 -11.15 -25.30
C ARG A 124 -26.68 -9.90 -25.87
N GLY A 125 -25.67 -10.12 -26.72
CA GLY A 125 -24.94 -9.03 -27.39
C GLY A 125 -23.78 -8.44 -26.59
N ALA A 126 -23.56 -8.89 -25.35
CA ALA A 126 -22.37 -8.65 -24.55
C ALA A 126 -21.59 -9.95 -24.31
N SER A 127 -20.34 -9.83 -23.85
CA SER A 127 -19.52 -10.96 -23.40
C SER A 127 -20.14 -11.66 -22.20
N GLY A 128 -19.70 -12.90 -21.93
CA GLY A 128 -20.07 -13.62 -20.71
C GLY A 128 -19.52 -12.95 -19.44
N PRO A 129 -19.86 -13.47 -18.24
CA PRO A 129 -19.28 -13.03 -16.99
C PRO A 129 -17.75 -12.99 -16.93
N LEU A 130 -17.10 -13.95 -17.61
CA LEU A 130 -15.67 -13.92 -17.89
C LEU A 130 -15.42 -13.67 -19.38
N VAL A 131 -14.27 -13.06 -19.66
CA VAL A 131 -13.77 -12.81 -21.01
C VAL A 131 -12.40 -13.45 -21.14
N ARG A 132 -12.19 -14.28 -22.17
CA ARG A 132 -10.87 -14.82 -22.49
C ARG A 132 -10.01 -13.72 -23.11
N VAL A 133 -8.89 -13.41 -22.48
CA VAL A 133 -7.92 -12.41 -22.95
C VAL A 133 -6.99 -13.09 -23.96
N ARG A 134 -7.14 -12.75 -25.24
CA ARG A 134 -6.23 -13.24 -26.30
C ARG A 134 -5.01 -12.32 -26.37
N ARG A 135 -3.82 -12.84 -26.06
CA ARG A 135 -2.55 -12.11 -26.30
C ARG A 135 -2.27 -12.06 -27.80
N PHE A 136 -1.78 -10.92 -28.30
CA PHE A 136 -1.45 -10.75 -29.72
C PHE A 136 -0.36 -11.73 -30.19
N PRO A 137 -0.44 -12.26 -31.43
CA PRO A 137 0.64 -13.07 -32.00
C PRO A 137 1.95 -12.27 -32.04
N GLY A 138 3.02 -12.77 -31.42
CA GLY A 138 4.32 -12.11 -31.32
C GLY A 138 4.74 -11.69 -29.92
N SER A 139 3.89 -11.89 -28.90
CA SER A 139 4.30 -11.71 -27.50
C SER A 139 5.36 -12.78 -27.13
N PRO A 140 6.51 -12.39 -26.56
CA PRO A 140 7.65 -13.30 -26.31
C PRO A 140 7.39 -14.32 -25.18
N VAL A 141 6.25 -14.22 -24.47
CA VAL A 141 5.88 -15.12 -23.39
C VAL A 141 4.86 -16.13 -23.91
N ARG A 142 5.28 -17.41 -24.08
CA ARG A 142 4.34 -18.54 -24.05
C ARG A 142 3.72 -18.56 -22.66
N GLY A 143 2.51 -18.03 -22.51
CA GLY A 143 1.80 -17.97 -21.24
C GLY A 143 0.49 -18.72 -21.32
N ASP A 144 0.05 -19.26 -20.17
CA ASP A 144 -1.26 -19.86 -19.95
C ASP A 144 -2.39 -18.92 -20.42
N GLU A 145 -3.55 -19.47 -20.77
CA GLU A 145 -4.74 -18.68 -21.07
C GLU A 145 -5.05 -17.72 -19.92
N ALA A 146 -5.49 -16.49 -20.24
CA ALA A 146 -5.86 -15.49 -19.24
C ALA A 146 -7.33 -15.08 -19.36
N PHE A 147 -7.90 -14.66 -18.24
CA PHE A 147 -9.30 -14.33 -18.09
C PHE A 147 -9.47 -12.97 -17.42
N GLN A 148 -10.50 -12.24 -17.83
CA GLN A 148 -10.90 -10.97 -17.24
C GLN A 148 -12.36 -11.04 -16.81
N VAL A 149 -12.67 -10.49 -15.63
CA VAL A 149 -14.05 -10.32 -15.16
C VAL A 149 -14.71 -9.19 -15.95
N ALA A 150 -15.95 -9.36 -16.38
CA ALA A 150 -16.69 -8.26 -17.01
C ALA A 150 -16.78 -7.05 -16.06
N ASP A 151 -16.44 -5.85 -16.52
CA ASP A 151 -16.27 -4.65 -15.68
C ASP A 151 -17.45 -4.38 -14.72
N TYR A 152 -18.68 -4.55 -15.20
CA TYR A 152 -19.87 -4.37 -14.35
C TYR A 152 -19.96 -5.41 -13.23
N LEU A 153 -19.60 -6.66 -13.50
CA LEU A 153 -19.56 -7.72 -12.49
C LEU A 153 -18.38 -7.58 -11.53
N GLU A 154 -17.24 -7.07 -12.00
CA GLU A 154 -16.13 -6.73 -11.10
C GLU A 154 -16.59 -5.69 -10.08
N GLN A 155 -17.23 -4.61 -10.54
CA GLN A 155 -17.72 -3.55 -9.66
C GLN A 155 -18.77 -4.06 -8.67
N VAL A 156 -19.84 -4.69 -9.15
CA VAL A 156 -20.92 -5.17 -8.27
C VAL A 156 -20.43 -6.31 -7.37
N GLY A 157 -19.57 -7.18 -7.90
CA GLY A 157 -18.93 -8.26 -7.16
C GLY A 157 -18.06 -7.74 -6.02
N ARG A 158 -17.25 -6.71 -6.27
CA ARG A 158 -16.41 -6.07 -5.24
C ARG A 158 -17.24 -5.54 -4.07
N SER A 159 -18.37 -4.89 -4.36
CA SER A 159 -19.29 -4.42 -3.32
C SER A 159 -20.03 -5.56 -2.62
N ALA A 160 -20.53 -6.55 -3.36
CA ALA A 160 -21.27 -7.68 -2.79
C ALA A 160 -20.41 -8.56 -1.89
N ARG A 161 -19.11 -8.60 -2.16
CA ARG A 161 -18.14 -9.43 -1.42
C ARG A 161 -17.26 -8.60 -0.48
N SER A 162 -17.58 -7.33 -0.22
CA SER A 162 -16.72 -6.43 0.56
C SER A 162 -16.52 -6.89 2.01
N SER A 163 -17.54 -7.47 2.64
CA SER A 163 -17.46 -8.05 4.00
C SER A 163 -16.92 -9.48 4.04
N PHE A 164 -16.79 -10.13 2.89
CA PHE A 164 -16.24 -11.47 2.79
C PHE A 164 -14.71 -11.43 2.77
N PHE A 165 -14.09 -12.00 3.80
CA PHE A 165 -12.66 -12.24 3.82
C PHE A 165 -12.39 -13.70 3.40
N PRO A 166 -11.48 -13.95 2.44
CA PRO A 166 -11.26 -15.27 1.87
C PRO A 166 -10.64 -16.25 2.87
N PRO A 167 -10.72 -17.58 2.65
CA PRO A 167 -10.04 -18.58 3.49
C PRO A 167 -8.51 -18.45 3.45
N LEU A 168 -7.81 -18.81 4.54
CA LEU A 168 -6.34 -18.68 4.62
C LEU A 168 -5.60 -19.44 3.52
N ALA A 169 -6.16 -20.53 3.00
CA ALA A 169 -5.60 -21.35 1.92
C ALA A 169 -5.24 -20.52 0.66
N ILE A 170 -5.88 -19.37 0.45
CA ILE A 170 -5.58 -18.51 -0.69
C ILE A 170 -4.17 -17.91 -0.62
N LEU A 171 -3.59 -17.76 0.57
CA LEU A 171 -2.30 -17.10 0.76
C LEU A 171 -1.17 -17.87 0.05
N ASP A 172 -1.17 -19.19 0.16
CA ASP A 172 -0.18 -20.04 -0.52
C ASP A 172 -0.35 -20.01 -2.04
N VAL A 173 -1.59 -19.88 -2.52
CA VAL A 173 -1.90 -19.75 -3.95
C VAL A 173 -1.35 -18.43 -4.48
N VAL A 174 -1.61 -17.31 -3.82
CA VAL A 174 -1.15 -16.00 -4.31
C VAL A 174 0.36 -15.83 -4.21
N LEU A 175 1.01 -16.32 -3.14
CA LEU A 175 2.47 -16.24 -2.99
C LEU A 175 3.23 -17.04 -4.07
N ARG A 176 2.68 -18.18 -4.50
CA ARG A 176 3.27 -19.03 -5.56
C ARG A 176 2.85 -18.62 -6.96
N GLY A 177 1.59 -18.24 -7.14
CA GLY A 177 0.95 -18.07 -8.44
C GLY A 177 1.02 -16.64 -9.01
N ILE A 178 1.16 -15.62 -8.17
CA ILE A 178 1.36 -14.24 -8.65
C ILE A 178 2.85 -13.99 -8.84
N VAL A 179 3.20 -13.58 -10.06
CA VAL A 179 4.60 -13.32 -10.47
C VAL A 179 4.86 -11.84 -10.76
N GLU A 180 3.81 -11.03 -10.88
CA GLU A 180 3.91 -9.58 -11.03
C GLU A 180 4.02 -8.95 -9.66
N ALA A 181 5.12 -8.23 -9.41
CA ALA A 181 5.43 -7.72 -8.08
C ALA A 181 4.47 -6.60 -7.64
N GLU A 182 3.94 -5.83 -8.59
CA GLU A 182 2.90 -4.81 -8.37
C GLU A 182 1.58 -5.42 -7.87
N ASP A 183 1.16 -6.56 -8.41
CA ASP A 183 -0.06 -7.25 -7.98
C ASP A 183 0.07 -7.77 -6.53
N LEU A 184 1.26 -8.29 -6.17
CA LEU A 184 1.57 -8.66 -4.79
C LEU A 184 1.60 -7.46 -3.85
N ARG A 185 2.22 -6.34 -4.27
CA ARG A 185 2.23 -5.10 -3.49
C ARG A 185 0.80 -4.60 -3.22
N ALA A 186 -0.08 -4.65 -4.22
CA ALA A 186 -1.48 -4.25 -4.07
C ALA A 186 -2.23 -5.16 -3.08
N LEU A 187 -2.02 -6.49 -3.15
CA LEU A 187 -2.57 -7.44 -2.20
C LEU A 187 -2.04 -7.21 -0.77
N ALA A 188 -0.74 -6.92 -0.62
CA ALA A 188 -0.17 -6.63 0.68
C ALA A 188 -0.78 -5.37 1.31
N ALA A 189 -0.98 -4.30 0.51
CA ALA A 189 -1.70 -3.11 0.96
C ALA A 189 -3.14 -3.42 1.39
N PHE A 190 -3.86 -4.23 0.60
CA PHE A 190 -5.21 -4.71 0.94
C PHE A 190 -5.26 -5.43 2.30
N LEU A 191 -4.23 -6.21 2.63
CA LEU A 191 -4.10 -6.91 3.91
C LEU A 191 -3.75 -5.95 5.07
N VAL A 192 -2.90 -4.95 4.84
CA VAL A 192 -2.58 -3.91 5.84
C VAL A 192 -3.82 -3.13 6.25
N GLU A 193 -4.63 -2.69 5.28
CA GLU A 193 -5.90 -1.97 5.53
C GLU A 193 -6.87 -2.74 6.43
N ARG A 194 -6.73 -4.08 6.49
CA ARG A 194 -7.58 -4.99 7.26
C ARG A 194 -6.89 -5.53 8.50
N GLY A 195 -5.74 -4.95 8.85
CA GLY A 195 -4.97 -5.27 10.04
C GLY A 195 -4.23 -6.62 9.99
N ARG A 196 -4.14 -7.28 8.83
CA ARG A 196 -3.43 -8.57 8.66
C ARG A 196 -1.94 -8.38 8.39
N VAL A 197 -1.29 -7.51 9.16
CA VAL A 197 0.06 -7.00 8.89
C VAL A 197 1.13 -8.09 8.76
N PHE A 198 1.06 -9.17 9.56
CA PHE A 198 2.02 -10.28 9.42
C PHE A 198 1.91 -10.99 8.06
N HIS A 199 0.69 -11.19 7.56
CA HIS A 199 0.47 -11.81 6.26
C HIS A 199 0.79 -10.81 5.13
N ALA A 200 0.51 -9.52 5.33
CA ALA A 200 0.99 -8.49 4.42
C ALA A 200 2.52 -8.50 4.31
N SER A 201 3.24 -8.65 5.42
CA SER A 201 4.71 -8.75 5.43
C SER A 201 5.24 -9.95 4.63
N GLN A 202 4.54 -11.10 4.67
CA GLN A 202 4.85 -12.26 3.82
C GLN A 202 4.73 -11.91 2.33
N VAL A 203 3.64 -11.23 1.95
CA VAL A 203 3.38 -10.81 0.57
C VAL A 203 4.35 -9.72 0.11
N TYR A 204 4.66 -8.73 0.94
CA TYR A 204 5.68 -7.72 0.62
C TYR A 204 7.08 -8.33 0.48
N LEU A 205 7.45 -9.28 1.33
CA LEU A 205 8.72 -10.00 1.19
C LEU A 205 8.77 -10.76 -0.13
N ARG A 206 7.66 -11.39 -0.54
CA ARG A 206 7.57 -12.08 -1.83
C ARG A 206 7.69 -11.11 -3.02
N ALA A 207 7.06 -9.94 -2.95
CA ALA A 207 7.19 -8.90 -3.97
C ALA A 207 8.64 -8.38 -4.05
N LEU A 208 9.31 -8.22 -2.91
CA LEU A 208 10.72 -7.85 -2.84
C LEU A 208 11.62 -8.92 -3.47
N ASP A 209 11.36 -10.22 -3.22
CA ASP A 209 12.09 -11.32 -3.87
C ASP A 209 11.94 -11.30 -5.41
N LEU A 210 10.90 -10.64 -5.93
CA LEU A 210 10.67 -10.41 -7.37
C LEU A 210 11.21 -9.06 -7.87
N GLY A 211 11.87 -8.28 -7.01
CA GLY A 211 12.53 -7.03 -7.35
C GLY A 211 11.74 -5.75 -7.09
N ASP A 212 10.60 -5.81 -6.37
CA ASP A 212 9.83 -4.61 -6.01
C ASP A 212 10.42 -3.92 -4.78
N TYR A 213 11.26 -2.91 -5.03
CA TYR A 213 11.92 -2.14 -3.98
C TYR A 213 10.96 -1.23 -3.19
N GLU A 214 9.77 -0.90 -3.72
CA GLU A 214 8.73 -0.18 -2.96
C GLU A 214 8.17 -1.06 -1.83
N SER A 215 7.98 -2.35 -2.07
CA SER A 215 7.59 -3.32 -1.04
C SER A 215 8.62 -3.47 0.07
N ALA A 216 9.91 -3.23 -0.21
CA ALA A 216 10.94 -3.21 0.83
C ALA A 216 10.69 -2.11 1.87
N ASP A 217 10.29 -0.92 1.43
CA ASP A 217 9.97 0.18 2.35
C ASP A 217 8.77 -0.15 3.22
N ARG A 218 7.69 -0.62 2.59
CA ARG A 218 6.48 -1.01 3.31
C ARG A 218 6.76 -2.12 4.32
N LEU A 219 7.59 -3.10 3.97
CA LEU A 219 8.00 -4.16 4.87
C LEU A 219 8.87 -3.64 6.03
N ALA A 220 9.84 -2.76 5.74
CA ALA A 220 10.71 -2.18 6.77
C ALA A 220 9.91 -1.30 7.76
N ASP A 221 8.93 -0.53 7.29
CA ASP A 221 8.00 0.24 8.11
C ASP A 221 7.20 -0.67 9.05
N LEU A 222 6.64 -1.76 8.52
CA LEU A 222 5.88 -2.73 9.32
C LEU A 222 6.77 -3.40 10.39
N LEU A 223 8.02 -3.73 10.06
CA LEU A 223 8.98 -4.29 11.01
C LEU A 223 9.38 -3.29 12.08
N GLU A 224 9.62 -2.01 11.72
CA GLU A 224 9.89 -0.96 12.72
C GLU A 224 8.70 -0.80 13.67
N PHE A 225 7.49 -0.77 13.12
CA PHE A 225 6.27 -0.65 13.90
C PHE A 225 6.09 -1.83 14.86
N ALA A 226 6.35 -3.06 14.37
CA ALA A 226 6.43 -4.30 15.14
C ALA A 226 7.62 -4.37 16.13
N LYS A 227 8.46 -3.33 16.18
CA LYS A 227 9.68 -3.22 17.03
C LYS A 227 10.83 -4.14 16.63
N ASP A 228 10.75 -4.84 15.50
CA ASP A 228 11.89 -5.52 14.89
C ASP A 228 12.73 -4.53 14.06
N ARG A 229 13.43 -3.65 14.79
CA ARG A 229 14.32 -2.64 14.18
C ARG A 229 15.50 -3.28 13.44
N SER A 230 15.96 -4.45 13.88
CA SER A 230 16.99 -5.23 13.20
C SER A 230 16.51 -5.72 11.83
N GLY A 231 15.31 -6.29 11.76
CA GLY A 231 14.70 -6.72 10.51
C GLY A 231 14.46 -5.55 9.56
N ALA A 232 13.98 -4.41 10.06
CA ALA A 232 13.81 -3.19 9.26
C ALA A 232 15.14 -2.73 8.61
N VAL A 233 16.24 -2.73 9.37
CA VAL A 233 17.59 -2.43 8.83
C VAL A 233 18.00 -3.47 7.78
N GLU A 234 17.74 -4.76 8.02
CA GLU A 234 18.11 -5.80 7.06
C GLU A 234 17.40 -5.62 5.71
N ILE A 235 16.09 -5.36 5.72
CA ILE A 235 15.32 -5.10 4.51
C ILE A 235 15.78 -3.81 3.81
N ALA A 236 16.05 -2.75 4.56
CA ALA A 236 16.55 -1.50 4.00
C ALA A 236 17.95 -1.66 3.35
N ARG A 237 18.81 -2.53 3.90
CA ARG A 237 20.11 -2.87 3.29
C ARG A 237 19.94 -3.57 1.95
N ILE A 238 19.00 -4.52 1.86
CA ILE A 238 18.71 -5.23 0.59
C ILE A 238 18.31 -4.22 -0.48
N ARG A 239 17.41 -3.28 -0.15
CA ARG A 239 17.00 -2.22 -1.09
C ARG A 239 18.18 -1.33 -1.51
N HIS A 240 19.00 -0.89 -0.56
CA HIS A 240 20.15 -0.03 -0.82
C HIS A 240 21.18 -0.67 -1.75
N GLN A 241 21.42 -1.98 -1.60
CA GLN A 241 22.27 -2.74 -2.54
C GLN A 241 21.71 -2.81 -3.97
N GLY A 242 20.41 -2.56 -4.14
CA GLY A 242 19.73 -2.48 -5.44
C GLY A 242 20.03 -1.21 -6.25
N GLY A 243 20.73 -0.22 -5.67
CA GLY A 243 21.21 0.98 -6.38
C GLY A 243 20.20 2.14 -6.49
N ASP A 244 19.10 2.09 -5.76
CA ASP A 244 18.12 3.19 -5.70
C ASP A 244 18.61 4.32 -4.74
N PRO A 245 18.80 5.56 -5.22
CA PRO A 245 19.21 6.68 -4.37
C PRO A 245 18.26 7.03 -3.21
N ALA A 246 16.97 6.66 -3.32
CA ALA A 246 16.01 6.82 -2.23
C ALA A 246 16.24 5.81 -1.09
N ALA A 247 16.86 4.66 -1.38
CA ALA A 247 17.09 3.60 -0.41
C ALA A 247 18.08 3.99 0.69
N SER A 248 19.08 4.82 0.37
CA SER A 248 20.05 5.32 1.35
C SER A 248 19.37 6.13 2.46
N ALA A 249 18.26 6.83 2.15
CA ALA A 249 17.55 7.64 3.13
C ALA A 249 16.83 6.78 4.17
N ASN A 250 16.09 5.77 3.71
CA ASN A 250 15.40 4.85 4.60
C ASN A 250 16.39 3.98 5.38
N LEU A 251 17.49 3.52 4.77
CA LEU A 251 18.55 2.80 5.47
C LEU A 251 19.15 3.65 6.59
N ALA A 252 19.52 4.91 6.33
CA ALA A 252 20.06 5.81 7.35
C ALA A 252 19.08 6.01 8.51
N TYR A 253 17.79 6.19 8.19
CA TYR A 253 16.71 6.29 9.19
C TYR A 253 16.63 5.03 10.06
N TYR A 254 16.49 3.83 9.49
CA TYR A 254 16.38 2.61 10.32
C TYR A 254 17.67 2.28 11.07
N LEU A 255 18.85 2.60 10.53
CA LEU A 255 20.13 2.49 11.26
C LEU A 255 20.09 3.36 12.52
N TYR A 256 19.66 4.62 12.40
CA TYR A 256 19.51 5.50 13.56
C TYR A 256 18.49 4.93 14.58
N ARG A 257 17.30 4.53 14.11
CA ARG A 257 16.21 4.00 14.95
C ARG A 257 16.59 2.70 15.66
N SER A 258 17.40 1.85 15.04
CA SER A 258 17.96 0.63 15.64
C SER A 258 19.10 0.89 16.64
N GLY A 259 19.59 2.12 16.74
CA GLY A 259 20.70 2.50 17.62
C GLY A 259 22.08 2.45 16.95
N GLN A 260 22.17 2.05 15.68
CA GLN A 260 23.38 2.07 14.85
C GLN A 260 23.68 3.50 14.34
N LYS A 261 23.78 4.45 15.29
CA LYS A 261 23.87 5.90 15.02
C LYS A 261 25.13 6.29 14.25
N GLU A 262 26.24 5.62 14.51
CA GLU A 262 27.51 5.94 13.85
C GLU A 262 27.51 5.54 12.38
N GLU A 263 27.00 4.35 12.06
CA GLU A 263 26.85 3.92 10.67
C GLU A 263 25.82 4.77 9.92
N SER A 264 24.71 5.12 10.57
CA SER A 264 23.75 6.09 10.03
C SER A 264 24.41 7.43 9.68
N ALA A 265 25.25 7.96 10.58
CA ALA A 265 25.95 9.22 10.38
C ALA A 265 26.95 9.15 9.23
N GLU A 266 27.77 8.10 9.14
CA GLU A 266 28.71 7.93 8.03
C GLU A 266 27.99 7.80 6.68
N LEU A 267 26.90 7.03 6.61
CA LEU A 267 26.07 6.94 5.39
C LEU A 267 25.52 8.31 4.96
N CYS A 268 25.03 9.11 5.92
CA CYS A 268 24.58 10.48 5.62
C CYS A 268 25.72 11.36 5.07
N ILE A 269 26.94 11.26 5.63
CA ILE A 269 28.06 12.08 5.19
C ILE A 269 28.55 11.65 3.80
N GLU A 270 28.67 10.35 3.56
CA GLU A 270 29.09 9.80 2.25
C GLU A 270 28.11 10.19 1.14
N GLU A 271 26.81 10.00 1.35
CA GLU A 271 25.78 10.38 0.39
C GLU A 271 25.74 11.89 0.15
N PHE A 272 25.91 12.70 1.20
CA PHE A 272 25.98 14.15 1.07
C PHE A 272 27.21 14.61 0.27
N ASP A 273 28.35 13.94 0.46
CA ASP A 273 29.57 14.17 -0.32
C ASP A 273 29.37 13.82 -1.81
N LEU A 274 28.54 12.82 -2.11
CA LEU A 274 28.09 12.48 -3.46
C LEU A 274 26.99 13.41 -4.01
N GLY A 275 26.46 14.33 -3.19
CA GLY A 275 25.42 15.29 -3.56
C GLY A 275 23.99 14.86 -3.23
N ASN A 276 23.80 13.72 -2.58
CA ASN A 276 22.51 13.23 -2.12
C ASN A 276 22.24 13.68 -0.66
N SER A 277 21.39 14.68 -0.47
CA SER A 277 21.02 15.19 0.84
C SER A 277 19.87 14.43 1.52
N LYS A 278 19.17 13.54 0.81
CA LYS A 278 17.96 12.87 1.31
C LYS A 278 18.19 12.09 2.61
N PRO A 279 19.28 11.33 2.80
CA PRO A 279 19.50 10.61 4.06
C PRO A 279 19.64 11.52 5.26
N PHE A 280 20.35 12.64 5.10
CA PHE A 280 20.48 13.64 6.15
C PHE A 280 19.12 14.24 6.55
N ILE A 281 18.29 14.59 5.56
CA ILE A 281 16.94 15.10 5.80
C ILE A 281 16.08 14.06 6.51
N LYS A 282 16.10 12.81 6.07
CA LYS A 282 15.29 11.74 6.67
C LYS A 282 15.70 11.44 8.11
N VAL A 283 17.00 11.42 8.40
CA VAL A 283 17.50 11.19 9.77
C VAL A 283 17.17 12.38 10.67
N ARG A 284 17.14 13.62 10.15
CA ARG A 284 16.67 14.78 10.91
C ARG A 284 15.27 14.57 11.48
N GLU A 285 14.33 14.10 10.66
CA GLU A 285 12.96 13.80 11.11
C GLU A 285 12.98 12.85 12.32
N ALA A 286 13.85 11.84 12.31
CA ALA A 286 13.98 10.89 13.41
C ALA A 286 14.57 11.51 14.69
N TYR A 287 15.50 12.46 14.57
CA TYR A 287 16.02 13.21 15.73
C TYR A 287 14.95 14.10 16.36
N GLU A 288 14.13 14.76 15.54
CA GLU A 288 13.03 15.61 16.00
C GLU A 288 11.96 14.79 16.74
N LEU A 289 11.66 13.57 16.28
CA LEU A 289 10.74 12.65 16.97
C LEU A 289 11.26 12.16 18.34
N ASP A 290 12.57 12.05 18.52
CA ASP A 290 13.20 11.56 19.75
C ASP A 290 13.58 12.68 20.75
N ASP A 291 13.21 13.94 20.47
CA ASP A 291 13.63 15.15 21.22
C ASP A 291 15.16 15.17 21.50
N ASN A 292 15.94 14.70 20.54
CA ASN A 292 17.36 14.41 20.72
C ASN A 292 18.23 15.53 20.12
N ALA A 293 18.99 16.24 20.97
CA ALA A 293 19.92 17.30 20.58
C ALA A 293 21.09 16.85 19.68
N GLY A 294 21.25 15.54 19.43
CA GLY A 294 22.33 14.98 18.62
C GLY A 294 22.31 15.37 17.13
N TYR A 295 21.22 15.94 16.61
CA TYR A 295 21.15 16.42 15.23
C TYR A 295 22.25 17.45 14.91
N GLY A 296 22.54 18.37 15.84
CA GLY A 296 23.59 19.37 15.65
C GLY A 296 25.00 18.78 15.50
N ILE A 297 25.22 17.56 16.00
CA ILE A 297 26.49 16.83 15.85
C ILE A 297 26.59 16.26 14.42
N LEU A 298 25.52 15.64 13.91
CA LEU A 298 25.49 15.14 12.53
C LEU A 298 25.62 16.27 11.52
N GLU A 299 24.88 17.36 11.70
CA GLU A 299 24.97 18.57 10.88
C GLU A 299 26.40 19.12 10.87
N GLY A 300 27.06 19.20 12.04
CA GLY A 300 28.47 19.59 12.13
C GLY A 300 29.40 18.68 11.33
N ARG A 301 29.22 17.35 11.40
CA ARG A 301 30.05 16.37 10.69
C ARG A 301 29.87 16.40 9.18
N ILE A 302 28.65 16.63 8.70
CA ILE A 302 28.34 16.81 7.27
C ILE A 302 29.02 18.06 6.73
N LEU A 303 29.03 19.12 7.52
CA LEU A 303 29.65 20.38 7.16
C LEU A 303 31.18 20.27 7.16
N SER A 304 31.80 19.86 8.26
CA SER A 304 33.24 19.57 8.34
C SER A 304 33.50 18.28 9.10
N ARG A 305 34.12 17.30 8.41
CA ARG A 305 34.65 16.09 9.06
C ARG A 305 35.82 16.41 10.00
N LYS A 306 36.60 17.45 9.70
CA LYS A 306 37.83 17.78 10.43
C LYS A 306 37.54 18.51 11.73
N PHE A 307 36.60 19.45 11.71
CA PHE A 307 36.20 20.23 12.89
C PHE A 307 34.66 20.42 12.92
N PRO A 308 33.90 19.36 13.26
CA PRO A 308 32.43 19.41 13.30
C PRO A 308 31.88 20.54 14.20
N GLU A 309 32.61 20.88 15.26
CA GLU A 309 32.25 21.92 16.22
C GLU A 309 32.29 23.36 15.67
N ILE A 310 32.92 23.59 14.51
CA ILE A 310 32.97 24.91 13.87
C ILE A 310 31.55 25.44 13.64
N TYR A 311 30.64 24.60 13.17
CA TYR A 311 29.29 25.02 12.83
C TYR A 311 28.52 25.52 14.06
N SER A 312 28.45 24.70 15.11
CA SER A 312 27.69 25.06 16.31
C SER A 312 28.32 26.21 17.09
N ARG A 313 29.65 26.40 17.04
CA ARG A 313 30.35 27.44 17.82
C ARG A 313 30.47 28.77 17.09
N ILE A 314 30.62 28.76 15.76
CA ILE A 314 30.84 29.99 14.98
C ILE A 314 29.54 30.46 14.32
N PHE A 315 28.82 29.56 13.63
CA PHE A 315 27.65 29.94 12.83
C PHE A 315 26.38 30.15 13.65
N ARG A 316 26.28 29.58 14.86
CA ARG A 316 25.18 29.85 15.80
C ARG A 316 25.50 30.97 16.82
N SER A 317 26.63 31.67 16.67
CA SER A 317 27.03 32.76 17.56
C SER A 317 26.54 34.11 17.06
N ASP A 318 26.07 34.97 17.97
CA ASP A 318 25.74 36.37 17.68
C ASP A 318 26.96 37.23 17.30
N ALA A 319 28.19 36.73 17.55
CA ALA A 319 29.44 37.39 17.19
C ALA A 319 30.42 36.39 16.52
N PRO A 320 30.19 36.04 15.24
CA PRO A 320 30.93 34.97 14.54
C PRO A 320 32.44 35.21 14.49
N SER A 321 32.89 36.45 14.29
CA SER A 321 34.32 36.79 14.24
C SER A 321 35.03 36.53 15.56
N ASP A 322 34.40 36.87 16.69
CA ASP A 322 34.95 36.61 18.03
C ASP A 322 34.87 35.13 18.40
N ALA A 323 33.83 34.43 17.95
CA ALA A 323 33.72 32.98 18.09
C ALA A 323 34.81 32.26 17.29
N ALA A 324 35.08 32.69 16.05
CA ALA A 324 36.16 32.14 15.21
C ALA A 324 37.54 32.36 15.82
N ARG A 325 37.81 33.56 16.37
CA ARG A 325 39.06 33.84 17.07
C ARG A 325 39.23 32.95 18.30
N ARG A 326 38.21 32.84 19.16
CA ARG A 326 38.25 31.96 20.34
C ARG A 326 38.44 30.49 19.96
N PHE A 327 37.80 30.06 18.88
CA PHE A 327 37.97 28.70 18.37
C PHE A 327 39.40 28.46 17.85
N ALA A 328 39.98 29.42 17.13
CA ALA A 328 41.38 29.34 16.68
C ALA A 328 42.37 29.31 17.87
N GLU A 329 42.14 30.08 18.93
CA GLU A 329 42.97 30.04 20.15
C GLU A 329 42.89 28.67 20.87
N GLU A 330 41.72 28.06 20.89
CA GLU A 330 41.53 26.71 21.43
C GLU A 330 42.20 25.65 20.53
N LEU A 331 42.05 25.78 19.22
CA LEU A 331 42.67 24.89 18.24
C LEU A 331 44.20 24.95 18.28
N GLY A 332 44.77 26.16 18.38
CA GLY A 332 46.20 26.39 18.51
C GLY A 332 46.78 25.71 19.75
N ARG A 333 46.07 25.79 20.89
CA ARG A 333 46.43 25.06 22.12
C ARG A 333 46.29 23.55 21.96
N ARG A 334 45.20 23.08 21.34
CA ARG A 334 44.90 21.65 21.16
C ARG A 334 45.90 20.96 20.23
N MET A 335 46.37 21.65 19.19
CA MET A 335 47.23 21.10 18.15
C MET A 335 48.71 21.51 18.31
N GLU A 336 49.04 22.29 19.34
CA GLU A 336 50.39 22.84 19.59
C GLU A 336 50.96 23.64 18.40
N ILE A 337 50.11 24.42 17.73
CA ILE A 337 50.46 25.27 16.59
C ILE A 337 50.34 26.76 16.95
N SER A 338 50.99 27.62 16.15
CA SER A 338 50.89 29.07 16.35
C SER A 338 49.47 29.59 16.09
N MET A 339 49.13 30.73 16.70
CA MET A 339 47.82 31.38 16.47
C MET A 339 47.60 31.72 14.99
N ILE A 340 48.67 32.06 14.25
CA ILE A 340 48.60 32.36 12.82
C ILE A 340 48.22 31.11 12.03
N GLU A 341 48.86 29.97 12.32
CA GLU A 341 48.53 28.69 11.69
C GLU A 341 47.11 28.23 12.04
N ALA A 342 46.70 28.37 13.30
CA ALA A 342 45.35 28.01 13.73
C ALA A 342 44.27 28.84 13.03
N VAL A 343 44.46 30.17 12.91
CA VAL A 343 43.56 31.04 12.14
C VAL A 343 43.55 30.64 10.67
N GLY A 344 44.70 30.31 10.09
CA GLY A 344 44.79 29.80 8.71
C GLY A 344 43.97 28.53 8.50
N LEU A 345 44.04 27.57 9.43
CA LEU A 345 43.23 26.34 9.39
C LEU A 345 41.73 26.62 9.51
N VAL A 346 41.32 27.50 10.44
CA VAL A 346 39.90 27.86 10.61
C VAL A 346 39.37 28.56 9.35
N ASN A 347 40.12 29.51 8.79
CA ASN A 347 39.72 30.21 7.57
C ASN A 347 39.60 29.25 6.37
N GLY A 348 40.59 28.38 6.17
CA GLY A 348 40.55 27.39 5.09
C GLY A 348 39.37 26.44 5.21
N GLU A 349 39.03 26.01 6.42
CA GLU A 349 37.83 25.19 6.65
C GLU A 349 36.54 25.98 6.40
N MET A 350 36.44 27.24 6.86
CA MET A 350 35.27 28.08 6.58
C MET A 350 35.03 28.27 5.06
N GLU A 351 36.08 28.40 4.25
CA GLU A 351 35.93 28.48 2.79
C GLU A 351 35.31 27.22 2.20
N LEU A 352 35.67 26.03 2.70
CA LEU A 352 35.08 24.74 2.30
C LEU A 352 33.64 24.56 2.81
N LEU A 353 33.28 25.21 3.92
CA LEU A 353 31.96 25.11 4.53
C LEU A 353 30.87 25.83 3.73
N VAL A 354 31.17 26.99 3.14
CA VAL A 354 30.15 27.84 2.50
C VAL A 354 29.34 27.11 1.41
N PRO A 355 29.97 26.37 0.46
CA PRO A 355 29.21 25.61 -0.55
C PRO A 355 28.38 24.46 0.03
N ARG A 356 28.86 23.83 1.12
CA ARG A 356 28.12 22.76 1.81
C ARG A 356 26.92 23.30 2.58
N LEU A 357 27.08 24.42 3.29
CA LEU A 357 25.99 25.13 3.96
C LEU A 357 24.88 25.50 2.98
N ARG A 358 25.25 26.00 1.79
CA ARG A 358 24.27 26.31 0.75
C ARG A 358 23.45 25.07 0.35
N ARG A 359 24.11 23.94 0.11
CA ARG A 359 23.44 22.67 -0.22
C ARG A 359 22.51 22.18 0.91
N VAL A 360 22.92 22.31 2.17
CA VAL A 360 22.07 22.01 3.32
C VAL A 360 20.81 22.89 3.30
N THR A 361 20.96 24.20 3.13
CA THR A 361 19.83 25.14 3.09
C THR A 361 18.89 24.85 1.92
N GLU A 362 19.43 24.61 0.71
CA GLU A 362 18.63 24.26 -0.47
C GLU A 362 17.85 22.96 -0.26
N ALA A 363 18.49 21.93 0.29
CA ALA A 363 17.85 20.65 0.60
C ALA A 363 16.70 20.81 1.61
N LEU A 364 16.90 21.63 2.66
CA LEU A 364 15.86 21.92 3.65
C LEU A 364 14.69 22.69 3.05
N SER A 365 14.95 23.67 2.18
CA SER A 365 13.90 24.41 1.48
C SER A 365 13.05 23.49 0.59
N LEU A 366 13.70 22.63 -0.21
CA LEU A 366 13.01 21.65 -1.05
C LEU A 366 12.16 20.68 -0.22
N HIS A 367 12.69 20.20 0.91
CA HIS A 367 11.95 19.31 1.78
C HIS A 367 10.69 19.97 2.39
N VAL A 368 10.77 21.25 2.77
CA VAL A 368 9.61 22.01 3.24
C VAL A 368 8.55 22.13 2.14
N GLU A 369 8.96 22.37 0.89
CA GLU A 369 8.05 22.40 -0.26
C GLU A 369 7.40 21.02 -0.50
N GLU A 370 8.15 19.92 -0.42
CA GLU A 370 7.63 18.56 -0.54
C GLU A 370 6.60 18.23 0.56
N ILE A 371 6.87 18.63 1.80
CA ILE A 371 5.91 18.49 2.92
C ILE A 371 4.64 19.27 2.61
N GLN A 372 4.75 20.51 2.11
CA GLN A 372 3.59 21.34 1.80
C GLN A 372 2.74 20.71 0.70
N VAL A 373 3.35 20.22 -0.39
CA VAL A 373 2.63 19.52 -1.47
C VAL A 373 1.93 18.27 -0.95
N THR A 374 2.60 17.50 -0.08
CA THR A 374 2.01 16.29 0.51
C THR A 374 0.85 16.66 1.44
N HIS A 375 0.98 17.71 2.23
CA HIS A 375 -0.06 18.24 3.09
C HIS A 375 -1.28 18.69 2.29
N ASP A 376 -1.09 19.43 1.20
CA ASP A 376 -2.16 19.90 0.33
C ASP A 376 -2.90 18.72 -0.32
N ARG A 377 -2.17 17.71 -0.82
CA ARG A 377 -2.76 16.46 -1.35
C ARG A 377 -3.53 15.69 -0.30
N LEU A 378 -3.00 15.58 0.93
CA LEU A 378 -3.69 14.92 2.03
C LEU A 378 -4.98 15.66 2.40
N ASN A 379 -4.97 16.99 2.41
CA ASN A 379 -6.17 17.78 2.66
C ASN A 379 -7.21 17.59 1.56
N GLU A 380 -6.81 17.63 0.29
CA GLU A 380 -7.70 17.33 -0.85
C GLU A 380 -8.31 15.93 -0.74
N TYR A 381 -7.49 14.93 -0.41
CA TYR A 381 -7.94 13.56 -0.22
C TYR A 381 -8.91 13.44 0.97
N MET A 382 -8.62 14.09 2.10
CA MET A 382 -9.50 14.12 3.26
C MET A 382 -10.83 14.81 2.96
N ASP A 383 -10.84 15.86 2.14
CA ASP A 383 -12.07 16.53 1.70
C ASP A 383 -12.87 15.67 0.73
N GLN A 384 -12.20 14.91 -0.15
CA GLN A 384 -12.84 13.90 -1.00
C GLN A 384 -13.50 12.81 -0.15
N LEU A 385 -12.78 12.23 0.82
CA LEU A 385 -13.32 11.22 1.74
C LEU A 385 -14.48 11.75 2.59
N ARG A 386 -14.43 13.03 3.00
CA ARG A 386 -15.56 13.68 3.70
C ARG A 386 -16.77 13.89 2.78
N SER A 387 -16.54 14.15 1.49
CA SER A 387 -17.61 14.32 0.50
C SER A 387 -18.22 13.00 0.03
N ASP A 388 -17.50 11.88 0.16
CA ASP A 388 -18.02 10.51 -0.03
C ASP A 388 -18.86 10.09 1.19
N ALA A 389 -20.06 10.68 1.27
CA ALA A 389 -20.96 10.60 2.43
C ALA A 389 -21.38 9.17 2.81
N ASN A 390 -21.25 8.20 1.90
CA ASN A 390 -21.65 6.82 2.13
C ASN A 390 -20.65 6.05 3.00
N GLY A 391 -19.37 5.97 2.63
CA GLY A 391 -18.38 5.16 3.37
C GLY A 391 -18.15 5.66 4.80
N TYR A 392 -18.08 6.97 4.99
CA TYR A 392 -17.91 7.57 6.31
C TYR A 392 -19.18 7.45 7.18
N GLY A 393 -20.36 7.49 6.55
CA GLY A 393 -21.64 7.22 7.20
C GLY A 393 -21.78 5.78 7.69
N GLU A 394 -21.37 4.82 6.86
CA GLU A 394 -21.35 3.38 7.17
C GLU A 394 -20.40 3.06 8.32
N MET A 395 -19.16 3.57 8.31
CA MET A 395 -18.22 3.43 9.43
C MET A 395 -18.83 3.95 10.74
N ARG A 396 -19.42 5.15 10.74
CA ARG A 396 -20.05 5.73 11.94
C ARG A 396 -21.27 4.95 12.40
N ALA A 397 -22.03 4.36 11.48
CA ALA A 397 -23.16 3.51 11.82
C ALA A 397 -22.70 2.20 12.46
N LEU A 398 -21.61 1.60 11.94
CA LEU A 398 -21.02 0.40 12.50
C LEU A 398 -20.46 0.65 13.92
N ARG A 399 -19.70 1.73 14.13
CA ARG A 399 -19.19 2.10 15.46
C ARG A 399 -20.30 2.27 16.49
N ARG A 400 -21.40 2.95 16.14
CA ARG A 400 -22.57 3.09 17.02
C ARG A 400 -23.23 1.75 17.36
N LYS A 401 -23.27 0.80 16.42
CA LYS A 401 -23.78 -0.56 16.68
C LYS A 401 -22.86 -1.32 17.64
N ILE A 402 -21.54 -1.18 17.48
CA ILE A 402 -20.55 -1.78 18.38
C ILE A 402 -20.74 -1.23 19.79
N GLU A 403 -20.75 0.10 19.95
CA GLU A 403 -20.96 0.79 21.23
C GLU A 403 -22.27 0.35 21.90
N ALA A 404 -23.37 0.27 21.15
CA ALA A 404 -24.65 -0.20 21.70
C ALA A 404 -24.59 -1.67 22.17
N CYS A 405 -23.83 -2.54 21.50
CA CYS A 405 -23.64 -3.92 21.96
C CYS A 405 -22.77 -3.96 23.23
N GLU A 406 -21.72 -3.14 23.30
CA GLU A 406 -20.87 -3.00 24.49
C GLU A 406 -21.65 -2.50 25.70
N GLU A 407 -22.48 -1.45 25.54
CA GLU A 407 -23.35 -0.90 26.59
C GLU A 407 -24.40 -1.93 27.05
N ALA A 408 -24.88 -2.78 26.15
CA ALA A 408 -25.81 -3.86 26.46
C ALA A 408 -25.13 -5.10 27.10
N GLY A 409 -23.79 -5.13 27.17
CA GLY A 409 -23.03 -6.28 27.66
C GLY A 409 -22.93 -7.45 26.67
N ASP A 410 -23.36 -7.28 25.42
CA ASP A 410 -23.28 -8.29 24.35
C ASP A 410 -21.91 -8.20 23.64
N LEU A 411 -20.86 -8.58 24.37
CA LEU A 411 -19.47 -8.43 23.94
C LEU A 411 -19.12 -9.31 22.74
N GLU A 412 -19.71 -10.51 22.64
CA GLU A 412 -19.51 -11.41 21.49
C GLU A 412 -20.04 -10.79 20.19
N ARG A 413 -21.22 -10.18 20.25
CA ARG A 413 -21.78 -9.47 19.10
C ARG A 413 -20.97 -8.23 18.74
N ALA A 414 -20.53 -7.45 19.73
CA ALA A 414 -19.62 -6.33 19.49
C ALA A 414 -18.33 -6.82 18.79
N ARG A 415 -17.78 -7.95 19.25
CA ARG A 415 -16.57 -8.54 18.68
C ARG A 415 -16.76 -9.00 17.24
N GLY A 416 -17.90 -9.63 16.92
CA GLY A 416 -18.27 -10.02 15.57
C GLY A 416 -18.40 -8.83 14.62
N LEU A 417 -19.04 -7.74 15.07
CA LEU A 417 -19.16 -6.50 14.30
C LEU A 417 -17.79 -5.83 14.05
N ILE A 418 -16.87 -5.90 15.03
CA ILE A 418 -15.50 -5.41 14.86
C ILE A 418 -14.76 -6.26 13.81
N ALA A 419 -14.88 -7.59 13.87
CA ALA A 419 -14.25 -8.46 12.87
C ALA A 419 -14.79 -8.21 11.46
N GLU A 420 -16.10 -8.03 11.30
CA GLU A 420 -16.72 -7.65 10.03
C GLU A 420 -16.19 -6.30 9.52
N GLY A 421 -16.13 -5.29 10.39
CA GLY A 421 -15.59 -3.98 10.05
C GLY A 421 -14.14 -4.03 9.59
N LEU A 422 -13.30 -4.83 10.26
CA LEU A 422 -11.90 -5.06 9.86
C LEU A 422 -11.83 -5.77 8.50
N ASN A 423 -12.69 -6.75 8.22
CA ASN A 423 -12.71 -7.46 6.94
C ASN A 423 -13.11 -6.55 5.77
N VAL A 424 -14.03 -5.60 6.01
CA VAL A 424 -14.39 -4.58 5.03
C VAL A 424 -13.26 -3.54 4.87
N GLY A 425 -12.51 -3.27 5.94
CA GLY A 425 -11.59 -2.13 6.03
C GLY A 425 -12.29 -0.83 6.43
N SER A 426 -13.48 -0.91 7.04
CA SER A 426 -14.28 0.25 7.44
C SER A 426 -13.94 0.76 8.85
N ILE A 427 -13.27 -0.05 9.66
CA ILE A 427 -12.69 0.34 10.94
C ILE A 427 -11.25 -0.16 11.02
N GLY A 428 -10.39 0.52 11.78
CA GLY A 428 -9.02 0.09 11.99
C GLY A 428 -8.82 -0.68 13.29
N LEU A 429 -7.58 -1.10 13.51
CA LEU A 429 -7.15 -1.89 14.66
C LEU A 429 -7.34 -1.15 16.00
N GLU A 430 -7.39 0.19 16.00
CA GLU A 430 -7.64 0.99 17.20
C GLU A 430 -9.00 0.67 17.83
N THR A 431 -9.99 0.29 17.02
CA THR A 431 -11.33 -0.08 17.49
C THR A 431 -11.30 -1.41 18.23
N LEU A 432 -10.56 -2.38 17.68
CA LEU A 432 -10.37 -3.67 18.33
C LEU A 432 -9.52 -3.53 19.59
N GLY A 433 -8.41 -2.80 19.51
CA GLY A 433 -7.52 -2.55 20.64
C GLY A 433 -8.27 -1.93 21.81
N GLY A 434 -9.03 -0.86 21.56
CA GLY A 434 -9.86 -0.21 22.59
C GLY A 434 -10.95 -1.11 23.17
N HIS A 435 -11.60 -1.95 22.35
CA HIS A 435 -12.57 -2.93 22.83
C HIS A 435 -11.94 -3.94 23.79
N LEU A 436 -10.81 -4.55 23.40
CA LEU A 436 -10.13 -5.57 24.19
C LEU A 436 -9.51 -5.00 25.47
N GLU A 437 -9.02 -3.77 25.45
CA GLU A 437 -8.49 -3.12 26.64
C GLU A 437 -9.59 -2.80 27.67
N ARG A 438 -10.80 -2.44 27.20
CA ARG A 438 -11.95 -2.15 28.08
C ARG A 438 -12.63 -3.39 28.63
N PHE A 439 -12.79 -4.42 27.80
CA PHE A 439 -13.69 -5.55 28.10
C PHE A 439 -13.01 -6.92 28.06
N GLY A 440 -11.81 -7.02 27.47
CA GLY A 440 -11.01 -8.23 27.44
C GLY A 440 -10.08 -8.36 28.64
N GLN A 441 -9.45 -9.53 28.78
CA GLN A 441 -8.39 -9.75 29.76
C GLN A 441 -7.08 -10.04 29.00
N GLN A 442 -6.08 -9.16 29.18
CA GLN A 442 -4.66 -9.37 28.85
C GLN A 442 -4.14 -9.07 27.42
N VAL A 443 -4.77 -8.19 26.64
CA VAL A 443 -4.14 -7.64 25.42
C VAL A 443 -4.31 -6.12 25.40
N SER A 444 -3.21 -5.37 25.27
CA SER A 444 -3.28 -3.90 25.18
C SER A 444 -3.65 -3.44 23.76
N ALA A 445 -4.28 -2.27 23.67
CA ALA A 445 -4.61 -1.66 22.38
C ALA A 445 -3.36 -1.47 21.51
N GLU A 446 -2.27 -0.99 22.12
CA GLU A 446 -0.97 -0.84 21.47
C GLU A 446 -0.46 -2.15 20.88
N SER A 447 -0.65 -3.28 21.57
CA SER A 447 -0.23 -4.60 21.08
C SER A 447 -1.04 -5.03 19.86
N VAL A 448 -2.35 -4.78 19.86
CA VAL A 448 -3.23 -5.10 18.72
C VAL A 448 -2.87 -4.26 17.51
N GLU A 449 -2.69 -2.95 17.68
CA GLU A 449 -2.29 -2.07 16.59
C GLU A 449 -0.94 -2.51 16.03
N ARG A 450 0.04 -2.75 16.91
CA ARG A 450 1.41 -3.11 16.56
C ARG A 450 1.53 -4.42 15.79
N PHE A 451 0.92 -5.49 16.28
CA PHE A 451 1.11 -6.84 15.72
C PHE A 451 -0.03 -7.26 14.80
N GLY A 452 -1.11 -6.46 14.77
CA GLY A 452 -2.31 -6.72 14.02
C GLY A 452 -3.05 -7.96 14.50
N VAL A 453 -3.77 -8.56 13.56
CA VAL A 453 -4.57 -9.74 13.80
C VAL A 453 -4.19 -10.89 12.87
N ASP A 454 -4.44 -12.12 13.31
CA ASP A 454 -4.34 -13.32 12.49
C ASP A 454 -5.42 -13.35 11.41
N TRP A 455 -5.43 -14.37 10.56
CA TRP A 455 -6.34 -14.43 9.41
C TRP A 455 -7.82 -14.36 9.82
N ASP A 456 -8.18 -14.98 10.94
CA ASP A 456 -9.54 -15.01 11.49
C ASP A 456 -9.94 -13.73 12.25
N GLY A 457 -9.00 -12.79 12.40
CA GLY A 457 -9.24 -11.49 13.01
C GLY A 457 -8.98 -11.43 14.51
N ASN A 458 -8.31 -12.44 15.07
CA ASN A 458 -7.90 -12.46 16.47
C ASN A 458 -6.55 -11.74 16.66
N PRO A 459 -6.32 -11.07 17.80
CA PRO A 459 -5.04 -10.44 18.08
C PRO A 459 -3.87 -11.40 17.90
N ARG A 460 -2.84 -10.94 17.17
CA ARG A 460 -1.64 -11.73 16.93
C ARG A 460 -0.62 -11.52 18.04
N SER A 461 0.12 -12.58 18.37
CA SER A 461 1.34 -12.46 19.19
C SER A 461 2.44 -11.69 18.47
N PRO A 462 3.44 -11.14 19.20
CA PRO A 462 4.61 -10.52 18.60
C PRO A 462 5.29 -11.39 17.54
N TRP A 463 5.81 -10.76 16.50
CA TRP A 463 6.48 -11.42 15.38
C TRP A 463 7.63 -10.55 14.86
N ASP A 464 8.59 -11.17 14.19
CA ASP A 464 9.76 -10.52 13.59
C ASP A 464 10.00 -10.96 12.12
N LEU A 465 11.06 -10.45 11.50
CA LEU A 465 11.43 -10.82 10.12
C LEU A 465 11.77 -12.31 9.97
N ALA A 466 12.30 -12.97 11.01
CA ALA A 466 12.62 -14.39 10.96
C ALA A 466 11.34 -15.23 10.91
N ASP A 467 10.30 -14.84 11.65
CA ASP A 467 8.97 -15.45 11.56
C ASP A 467 8.36 -15.29 10.16
N VAL A 468 8.43 -14.09 9.57
CA VAL A 468 7.92 -13.81 8.22
C VAL A 468 8.64 -14.68 7.18
N ARG A 469 9.98 -14.77 7.24
CA ARG A 469 10.77 -15.66 6.37
C ARG A 469 10.47 -17.13 6.60
N GLY A 470 10.26 -17.52 7.86
CA GLY A 470 9.86 -18.87 8.23
C GLY A 470 8.53 -19.27 7.60
N ALA A 471 7.56 -18.36 7.60
CA ALA A 471 6.26 -18.57 6.99
C ALA A 471 6.34 -18.62 5.46
N ASN A 472 7.02 -17.66 4.80
CA ASN A 472 7.20 -17.68 3.35
C ASN A 472 7.88 -18.97 2.85
N ARG A 473 8.90 -19.47 3.56
CA ARG A 473 9.54 -20.74 3.19
C ARG A 473 8.60 -21.94 3.26
N LYS A 474 7.63 -21.94 4.18
CA LYS A 474 6.62 -23.01 4.27
C LYS A 474 5.59 -22.92 3.15
N SER A 475 5.22 -21.71 2.73
CA SER A 475 4.26 -21.49 1.65
C SER A 475 4.86 -21.74 0.26
N LEU A 476 6.17 -21.46 0.08
CA LEU A 476 6.87 -21.57 -1.20
C LEU A 476 7.63 -22.90 -1.41
N GLY A 477 7.94 -23.62 -0.34
CA GLY A 477 8.60 -24.93 -0.37
C GLY A 477 7.60 -26.07 -0.45
#